data_AF-A0A654INF5-F1
#
_entry.id   AF-A0A654INF5-F1
#
_cell.length_a   1.000
_cell.length_b   1.000
_cell.length_c   1.000
_cell.angle_alpha   90.00
_cell.angle_beta   90.00
_cell.angle_gamma   90.00
#
_symmetry.space_group_name_H-M   'P 1'
#
loop_
_entity.id
_entity.type
_entity.pdbx_description
1 polymer ?
#
loop_
_entity_poly.entity_id
_entity_poly.type
_entity_poly.pdbx_seq_one_letter_code
_entity_poly.pdbx_strand_id
1 'polypeptide(L)'
;MKNKYISLLAKIGVLFTVTSLPLVVISCKTSSPKNNKPNNQQNVANKIDISTLTNLIQAKNNLQKQDILQALQKTNGLDKLTENDFDMDIKKANLLHNGTLVVTSNKDSKLIKGELSLEIERLTKVEKVDTKYNENRTEVLVIGYDENGKISKFDARVNMVPEELPEEIISLDDAFRNNGSTTIKNLDKWDTSNIVSMRSMFEHAKNFNQDLSNWNTENVTDMSYMFYDASKFNSKLSNWKTQNVKQMRSMFQEAKEFNQDISNWNTINVENVKSMFQDATQFNKPLSNWNLKNVKVLDHMFHGASEFNSDIFKINNNIVTDMSYMFYKATKFNKSLDWNVSKVTNMNGMFYGARDFNQNITNWDVSSVKSMKSMFSETSLFNQDIKGWNVENVTDMEQMFQKALSFNRDISNWNVKKVEKYANFSIHMNNEHKPKFGQKK
;
A
#
# COMPACT_ATOMS: atom_id res chain seq x y z
N MET A 1 -12.29 15.08 -53.66
CA MET A 1 -10.90 14.57 -53.71
C MET A 1 -10.73 13.64 -52.52
N LYS A 2 -11.03 12.34 -52.59
CA LYS A 2 -10.32 11.24 -53.26
C LYS A 2 -8.80 11.28 -53.02
N ASN A 3 -8.31 10.49 -52.06
CA ASN A 3 -7.16 9.57 -52.17
C ASN A 3 -6.92 8.92 -50.79
N LYS A 4 -7.22 7.61 -50.64
CA LYS A 4 -6.35 6.45 -50.96
C LYS A 4 -5.24 6.27 -49.93
N TYR A 5 -5.38 5.24 -49.09
CA TYR A 5 -4.32 4.26 -48.90
C TYR A 5 -4.92 2.85 -48.85
N ILE A 6 -4.42 2.03 -49.77
CA ILE A 6 -4.74 0.63 -50.04
C ILE A 6 -3.57 -0.21 -49.51
N SER A 7 -3.92 -1.35 -48.90
CA SER A 7 -3.20 -2.62 -48.72
C SER A 7 -1.71 -2.65 -48.36
N LEU A 8 -1.39 -3.49 -47.37
CA LEU A 8 -0.40 -4.54 -47.59
C LEU A 8 -0.77 -5.81 -46.81
N LEU A 9 -1.33 -6.79 -47.53
CA LEU A 9 -1.34 -8.20 -47.17
C LEU A 9 0.05 -8.77 -47.52
N ALA A 10 0.79 -9.27 -46.54
CA ALA A 10 1.94 -10.12 -46.77
C ALA A 10 1.60 -11.54 -46.31
N LYS A 11 1.42 -12.42 -47.32
CA LYS A 11 1.30 -13.86 -47.22
C LYS A 11 2.56 -14.44 -46.57
N ILE A 12 2.40 -15.20 -45.49
CA ILE A 12 3.35 -16.27 -45.13
C ILE A 12 2.56 -17.56 -45.15
N GLY A 13 2.74 -18.33 -46.21
CA GLY A 13 2.29 -19.71 -46.29
C GLY A 13 3.27 -20.59 -45.53
N VAL A 14 2.81 -21.21 -44.45
CA VAL A 14 3.46 -22.38 -43.86
C VAL A 14 2.51 -23.56 -44.04
N LEU A 15 2.90 -24.47 -44.91
CA LEU A 15 2.34 -25.81 -45.04
C LEU A 15 2.55 -26.54 -43.70
N PHE A 16 1.48 -26.92 -43.01
CA PHE A 16 1.52 -28.02 -42.06
C PHE A 16 0.73 -29.20 -42.63
N THR A 17 1.47 -30.27 -42.89
CA THR A 17 0.97 -31.58 -43.31
C THR A 17 0.11 -32.20 -42.22
N VAL A 18 -1.10 -32.59 -42.57
CA VAL A 18 -2.02 -33.36 -41.73
C VAL A 18 -1.49 -34.79 -41.61
N THR A 19 -0.99 -35.18 -40.44
CA THR A 19 -0.79 -36.58 -40.08
C THR A 19 -1.98 -37.05 -39.26
N SER A 20 -2.76 -37.94 -39.85
CA SER A 20 -3.84 -38.70 -39.21
C SER A 20 -3.33 -39.52 -38.02
N LEU A 21 -4.03 -39.47 -36.89
CA LEU A 21 -3.92 -40.45 -35.81
C LEU A 21 -5.26 -41.18 -35.62
N PRO A 22 -5.24 -42.46 -35.19
CA PRO A 22 -6.31 -43.41 -35.46
C PRO A 22 -7.50 -43.29 -34.50
N LEU A 23 -8.68 -43.65 -35.01
CA LEU A 23 -9.87 -43.96 -34.21
C LEU A 23 -9.54 -45.09 -33.21
N VAL A 24 -9.64 -44.81 -31.92
CA VAL A 24 -9.79 -45.83 -30.89
C VAL A 24 -11.28 -46.13 -30.75
N VAL A 25 -11.69 -47.27 -31.30
CA VAL A 25 -13.01 -47.86 -31.10
C VAL A 25 -12.98 -48.61 -29.77
N ILE A 26 -13.58 -48.05 -28.72
CA ILE A 26 -13.93 -48.83 -27.52
C ILE A 26 -15.38 -49.29 -27.68
N SER A 27 -15.49 -50.57 -28.04
CA SER A 27 -16.71 -51.37 -27.92
C SER A 27 -17.03 -51.57 -26.43
N CYS A 28 -18.26 -51.24 -26.01
CA CYS A 28 -18.85 -51.87 -24.84
C CYS A 28 -20.23 -52.42 -25.18
N LYS A 29 -20.42 -53.65 -24.70
CA LYS A 29 -21.40 -54.64 -25.12
C LYS A 29 -22.83 -54.24 -24.79
N THR A 30 -23.71 -54.70 -25.67
CA THR A 30 -25.15 -54.79 -25.53
C THR A 30 -25.56 -55.75 -24.41
N SER A 31 -26.57 -55.36 -23.63
CA SER A 31 -27.49 -56.27 -22.96
C SER A 31 -28.90 -55.67 -23.03
N SER A 32 -29.76 -56.27 -23.84
CA SER A 32 -31.19 -55.93 -24.00
C SER A 32 -32.07 -56.75 -23.02
N PRO A 33 -33.41 -56.65 -23.05
CA PRO A 33 -34.23 -55.59 -22.46
C PRO A 33 -35.31 -56.15 -21.49
N LYS A 34 -35.87 -55.33 -20.59
CA LYS A 34 -37.21 -55.61 -20.01
C LYS A 34 -38.05 -54.33 -19.89
N ASN A 35 -39.21 -54.37 -20.54
CA ASN A 35 -40.29 -53.38 -20.58
C ASN A 35 -40.86 -53.06 -19.18
N ASN A 36 -41.19 -51.79 -18.91
CA ASN A 36 -42.59 -51.35 -18.70
C ASN A 36 -42.75 -49.84 -18.39
N LYS A 37 -43.59 -49.20 -19.22
CA LYS A 37 -44.45 -48.01 -19.06
C LYS A 37 -43.84 -46.59 -18.94
N PRO A 38 -44.45 -45.60 -19.63
CA PRO A 38 -43.97 -44.22 -19.65
C PRO A 38 -44.47 -43.48 -18.40
N ASN A 39 -43.54 -43.04 -17.56
CA ASN A 39 -43.87 -42.13 -16.47
C ASN A 39 -43.64 -40.69 -16.97
N ASN A 40 -44.74 -39.93 -17.03
CA ASN A 40 -44.73 -38.48 -17.18
C ASN A 40 -43.92 -37.87 -16.03
N GLN A 41 -42.64 -37.60 -16.28
CA GLN A 41 -41.88 -36.59 -15.54
C GLN A 41 -41.66 -35.42 -16.48
N GLN A 42 -42.14 -34.25 -16.06
CA GLN A 42 -41.89 -32.97 -16.69
C GLN A 42 -40.40 -32.85 -17.04
N ASN A 43 -40.11 -32.52 -18.31
CA ASN A 43 -38.80 -32.10 -18.78
C ASN A 43 -38.30 -30.94 -17.91
N VAL A 44 -37.52 -31.24 -16.87
CA VAL A 44 -36.58 -30.27 -16.32
C VAL A 44 -35.57 -30.08 -17.44
N ALA A 45 -35.59 -28.92 -18.10
CA ALA A 45 -34.59 -28.59 -19.09
C ALA A 45 -33.21 -28.79 -18.44
N ASN A 46 -32.46 -29.78 -18.92
CA ASN A 46 -31.13 -30.08 -18.40
C ASN A 46 -30.24 -28.87 -18.73
N LYS A 47 -30.04 -27.99 -17.74
CA LYS A 47 -29.12 -26.85 -17.86
C LYS A 47 -27.73 -27.36 -18.25
N ILE A 48 -27.09 -26.68 -19.20
CA ILE A 48 -25.74 -26.99 -19.65
C ILE A 48 -24.75 -26.53 -18.58
N ASP A 49 -23.83 -27.41 -18.20
CA ASP A 49 -22.79 -27.10 -17.21
C ASP A 49 -21.59 -26.44 -17.90
N ILE A 50 -21.41 -25.14 -17.68
CA ILE A 50 -20.38 -24.36 -18.37
C ILE A 50 -18.96 -24.66 -17.86
N SER A 51 -18.81 -25.31 -16.71
CA SER A 51 -17.50 -25.67 -16.14
C SER A 51 -16.64 -26.55 -17.04
N THR A 52 -17.27 -27.24 -17.99
CA THR A 52 -16.61 -28.15 -18.94
C THR A 52 -16.21 -27.47 -20.26
N LEU A 53 -16.62 -26.23 -20.50
CA LEU A 53 -16.48 -25.53 -21.77
C LEU A 53 -15.14 -24.78 -21.91
N THR A 54 -14.04 -25.38 -21.45
CA THR A 54 -12.75 -24.70 -21.28
C THR A 54 -12.05 -24.31 -22.59
N ASN A 55 -12.35 -25.01 -23.69
CA ASN A 55 -11.67 -24.81 -24.97
C ASN A 55 -12.39 -23.82 -25.91
N LEU A 56 -13.51 -23.23 -25.49
CA LEU A 56 -14.29 -22.32 -26.33
C LEU A 56 -13.79 -20.88 -26.33
N ILE A 57 -13.07 -20.48 -25.27
CA ILE A 57 -12.72 -19.09 -24.99
C ILE A 57 -11.20 -19.02 -24.83
N GLN A 58 -10.55 -18.21 -25.67
CA GLN A 58 -9.16 -17.83 -25.44
C GLN A 58 -9.14 -16.68 -24.43
N ALA A 59 -8.79 -16.99 -23.18
CA ALA A 59 -8.77 -16.01 -22.10
C ALA A 59 -7.70 -14.94 -22.34
N LYS A 60 -8.07 -13.66 -22.16
CA LYS A 60 -7.19 -12.49 -22.25
C LYS A 60 -7.76 -11.33 -21.43
N ASN A 61 -6.91 -10.36 -21.07
CA ASN A 61 -7.23 -9.27 -20.14
C ASN A 61 -8.39 -8.35 -20.56
N ASN A 62 -8.59 -8.17 -21.87
CA ASN A 62 -9.53 -7.19 -22.43
C ASN A 62 -10.82 -7.79 -23.00
N LEU A 63 -11.13 -9.06 -22.66
CA LEU A 63 -12.40 -9.67 -23.06
C LEU A 63 -13.58 -8.87 -22.51
N GLN A 64 -14.58 -8.67 -23.37
CA GLN A 64 -15.85 -8.08 -23.00
C GLN A 64 -16.88 -9.18 -22.74
N LYS A 65 -17.92 -8.87 -21.95
CA LYS A 65 -19.02 -9.80 -21.65
C LYS A 65 -19.67 -10.38 -22.93
N GLN A 66 -19.77 -9.55 -23.97
CA GLN A 66 -20.27 -9.94 -25.28
C GLN A 66 -19.37 -10.99 -25.98
N ASP A 67 -18.05 -10.95 -25.81
CA ASP A 67 -17.13 -11.95 -26.38
C ASP A 67 -17.40 -13.34 -25.77
N ILE A 68 -17.62 -13.37 -24.45
CA ILE A 68 -17.98 -14.58 -23.70
C ILE A 68 -19.34 -15.11 -24.17
N LEU A 69 -20.33 -14.23 -24.27
CA LEU A 69 -21.66 -14.59 -24.75
C LEU A 69 -21.60 -15.24 -26.14
N GLN A 70 -20.91 -14.60 -27.08
CA GLN A 70 -20.75 -15.11 -28.44
C GLN A 70 -20.02 -16.46 -28.49
N ALA A 71 -19.03 -16.66 -27.62
CA ALA A 71 -18.32 -17.93 -27.53
C ALA A 71 -19.22 -19.04 -26.98
N LEU A 72 -19.98 -18.77 -25.91
CA LEU A 72 -20.88 -19.74 -25.30
C LEU A 72 -22.04 -20.12 -26.23
N GLN A 73 -22.61 -19.17 -26.97
CA GLN A 73 -23.69 -19.39 -27.94
C GLN A 73 -23.32 -20.34 -29.10
N LYS A 74 -22.03 -20.63 -29.32
CA LYS A 74 -21.59 -21.66 -30.27
C LYS A 74 -21.85 -23.09 -29.77
N THR A 75 -22.13 -23.26 -28.49
CA THR A 75 -22.50 -24.55 -27.90
C THR A 75 -23.94 -24.87 -28.24
N ASN A 76 -24.19 -26.08 -28.76
CA ASN A 76 -25.54 -26.53 -29.07
C ASN A 76 -26.45 -26.43 -27.83
N GLY A 77 -27.60 -25.76 -27.96
CA GLY A 77 -28.56 -25.52 -26.88
C GLY A 77 -28.37 -24.20 -26.11
N LEU A 78 -27.37 -23.38 -26.45
CA LEU A 78 -27.13 -22.05 -25.87
C LEU A 78 -27.42 -20.89 -26.84
N ASP A 79 -28.11 -21.13 -27.95
CA ASP A 79 -28.45 -20.11 -28.97
C ASP A 79 -29.28 -18.94 -28.41
N LYS A 80 -30.03 -19.17 -27.33
CA LYS A 80 -30.86 -18.15 -26.64
C LYS A 80 -30.21 -17.59 -25.37
N LEU A 81 -28.96 -17.93 -25.08
CA LEU A 81 -28.25 -17.38 -23.93
C LEU A 81 -28.14 -15.85 -24.05
N THR A 82 -28.22 -15.15 -22.93
CA THR A 82 -28.08 -13.69 -22.85
C THR A 82 -27.04 -13.30 -21.80
N GLU A 83 -26.60 -12.04 -21.79
CA GLU A 83 -25.67 -11.55 -20.76
C GLU A 83 -26.26 -11.57 -19.35
N ASN A 84 -27.58 -11.68 -19.18
CA ASN A 84 -28.23 -11.79 -17.87
C ASN A 84 -28.15 -13.21 -17.28
N ASP A 85 -27.71 -14.19 -18.06
CA ASP A 85 -27.62 -15.58 -17.61
C ASP A 85 -26.32 -15.88 -16.85
N PHE A 86 -25.33 -15.01 -16.91
CA PHE A 86 -24.06 -15.19 -16.23
C PHE A 86 -23.42 -13.86 -15.80
N ASP A 87 -22.57 -13.95 -14.80
CA ASP A 87 -21.64 -12.91 -14.42
C ASP A 87 -20.24 -13.24 -14.91
N MET A 88 -19.41 -12.21 -15.07
CA MET A 88 -18.06 -12.30 -15.58
C MET A 88 -17.14 -11.49 -14.68
N ASP A 89 -16.03 -12.09 -14.29
CA ASP A 89 -14.96 -11.44 -13.54
C ASP A 89 -13.62 -11.71 -14.22
N ILE A 90 -12.80 -10.67 -14.37
CA ILE A 90 -11.42 -10.78 -14.88
C ILE A 90 -10.47 -10.24 -13.82
N LYS A 91 -9.57 -11.11 -13.39
CA LYS A 91 -8.31 -10.70 -12.77
C LYS A 91 -7.27 -10.64 -13.86
N LYS A 92 -6.75 -9.45 -14.15
CA LYS A 92 -5.78 -9.26 -15.24
C LYS A 92 -4.48 -10.01 -14.96
N ALA A 93 -3.93 -10.61 -16.00
CA ALA A 93 -2.56 -11.05 -16.02
C ALA A 93 -1.66 -9.82 -16.22
N ASN A 94 -0.45 -9.86 -15.67
CA ASN A 94 0.58 -8.83 -15.90
C ASN A 94 1.95 -9.49 -15.96
N LEU A 95 3.03 -8.75 -15.75
CA LEU A 95 4.40 -9.29 -15.74
C LEU A 95 4.66 -10.29 -14.61
N LEU A 96 4.00 -10.14 -13.45
CA LEU A 96 4.32 -10.88 -12.24
C LEU A 96 3.42 -12.09 -12.01
N HIS A 97 2.18 -12.06 -12.47
CA HIS A 97 1.23 -13.14 -12.22
C HIS A 97 0.31 -13.40 -13.40
N ASN A 98 -0.15 -14.66 -13.48
CA ASN A 98 -1.25 -15.03 -14.37
C ASN A 98 -2.52 -14.30 -13.91
N GLY A 99 -3.42 -14.10 -14.86
CA GLY A 99 -4.76 -13.64 -14.64
C GLY A 99 -5.74 -14.80 -14.58
N THR A 100 -7.01 -14.48 -14.35
CA THR A 100 -8.09 -15.46 -14.35
C THR A 100 -9.33 -14.81 -14.93
N LEU A 101 -9.99 -15.53 -15.84
CA LEU A 101 -11.34 -15.25 -16.28
C LEU A 101 -12.27 -16.22 -15.55
N VAL A 102 -13.26 -15.69 -14.84
CA VAL A 102 -14.31 -16.47 -14.19
C VAL A 102 -15.65 -16.08 -14.80
N VAL A 103 -16.39 -17.07 -15.28
CA VAL A 103 -17.75 -16.92 -15.79
C VAL A 103 -18.67 -17.77 -14.93
N THR A 104 -19.52 -17.12 -14.15
CA THR A 104 -20.38 -17.79 -13.17
C THR A 104 -21.82 -17.72 -13.65
N SER A 105 -22.50 -18.87 -13.75
CA SER A 105 -23.91 -18.90 -14.11
C SER A 105 -24.76 -18.20 -13.04
N ASN A 106 -25.67 -17.34 -13.48
CA ASN A 106 -26.64 -16.71 -12.59
C ASN A 106 -27.67 -17.75 -12.13
N LYS A 107 -28.11 -17.64 -10.87
CA LYS A 107 -29.01 -18.62 -10.23
C LYS A 107 -30.32 -18.81 -11.01
N ASP A 108 -30.82 -17.72 -11.60
CA ASP A 108 -32.07 -17.68 -12.33
C ASP A 108 -31.94 -18.09 -13.80
N SER A 109 -30.71 -18.35 -14.29
CA SER A 109 -30.52 -18.82 -15.65
C SER A 109 -31.24 -20.14 -15.86
N LYS A 110 -32.01 -20.24 -16.95
CA LYS A 110 -32.72 -21.47 -17.33
C LYS A 110 -31.90 -22.36 -18.26
N LEU A 111 -30.78 -21.85 -18.77
CA LEU A 111 -29.99 -22.48 -19.84
C LEU A 111 -28.68 -23.06 -19.32
N ILE A 112 -28.01 -22.35 -18.41
CA ILE A 112 -26.68 -22.72 -17.91
C ILE A 112 -26.65 -22.92 -16.40
N LYS A 113 -25.64 -23.64 -15.93
CA LYS A 113 -25.28 -23.80 -14.52
C LYS A 113 -23.76 -23.94 -14.40
N GLY A 114 -23.24 -23.80 -13.18
CA GLY A 114 -21.82 -23.98 -12.88
C GLY A 114 -20.99 -22.73 -13.10
N GLU A 115 -19.68 -22.90 -13.05
CA GLU A 115 -18.68 -21.84 -13.17
C GLU A 115 -17.55 -22.31 -14.10
N LEU A 116 -17.21 -21.48 -15.08
CA LEU A 116 -16.07 -21.68 -15.95
C LEU A 116 -14.92 -20.79 -15.48
N SER A 117 -13.80 -21.39 -15.12
CA SER A 117 -12.58 -20.67 -14.73
C SER A 117 -11.46 -20.98 -15.71
N LEU A 118 -10.88 -19.94 -16.29
CA LEU A 118 -9.80 -20.01 -17.27
C LEU A 118 -8.62 -19.16 -16.82
N GLU A 119 -7.41 -19.68 -16.99
CA GLU A 119 -6.19 -18.93 -16.74
C GLU A 119 -5.91 -17.97 -17.90
N ILE A 120 -5.53 -16.73 -17.59
CA ILE A 120 -4.94 -15.80 -18.55
C ILE A 120 -3.43 -15.83 -18.32
N GLU A 121 -2.65 -16.26 -19.30
CA GLU A 121 -1.20 -16.35 -19.14
C GLU A 121 -0.59 -14.96 -18.90
N ARG A 122 0.38 -14.90 -17.98
CA ARG A 122 1.15 -13.69 -17.70
C ARG A 122 1.96 -13.21 -18.90
N LEU A 123 2.27 -11.92 -18.92
CA LEU A 123 3.18 -11.35 -19.90
C LEU A 123 4.59 -11.91 -19.65
N THR A 124 5.19 -12.53 -20.66
CA THR A 124 6.53 -13.13 -20.57
C THR A 124 7.64 -12.20 -21.06
N LYS A 125 7.28 -11.18 -21.84
CA LYS A 125 8.20 -10.18 -22.39
C LYS A 125 7.48 -8.84 -22.50
N VAL A 126 8.18 -7.77 -22.12
CA VAL A 126 7.75 -6.39 -22.33
C VAL A 126 8.85 -5.67 -23.10
N GLU A 127 8.46 -4.97 -24.17
CA GLU A 127 9.39 -4.17 -24.96
C GLU A 127 9.33 -2.72 -24.46
N LYS A 128 10.50 -2.13 -24.22
CA LYS A 128 10.60 -0.74 -23.78
C LYS A 128 9.90 0.19 -24.77
N VAL A 129 9.12 1.13 -24.24
CA VAL A 129 8.48 2.21 -25.01
C VAL A 129 9.02 3.55 -24.50
N ASP A 130 9.49 4.41 -25.41
CA ASP A 130 9.91 5.76 -25.04
C ASP A 130 8.71 6.72 -24.96
N THR A 131 8.68 7.55 -23.91
CA THR A 131 7.63 8.55 -23.72
C THR A 131 7.66 9.59 -24.85
N LYS A 132 6.50 9.87 -25.44
CA LYS A 132 6.33 10.95 -26.42
C LYS A 132 5.46 12.05 -25.84
N TYR A 133 5.80 13.29 -26.17
CA TYR A 133 5.12 14.48 -25.67
C TYR A 133 4.65 15.37 -26.82
N ASN A 134 3.73 16.27 -26.51
CA ASN A 134 3.50 17.46 -27.34
C ASN A 134 4.71 18.42 -27.25
N GLU A 135 4.74 19.45 -28.11
CA GLU A 135 5.91 20.34 -28.28
C GLU A 135 6.35 21.03 -26.97
N ASN A 136 5.40 21.47 -26.14
CA ASN A 136 5.65 22.18 -24.88
C ASN A 136 5.84 21.23 -23.67
N ARG A 137 5.71 19.91 -23.89
CA ARG A 137 5.83 18.85 -22.87
C ARG A 137 4.82 18.95 -21.72
N THR A 138 3.63 19.48 -21.98
CA THR A 138 2.52 19.48 -21.02
C THR A 138 1.61 18.26 -21.16
N GLU A 139 1.65 17.58 -22.29
CA GLU A 139 0.83 16.40 -22.58
C GLU A 139 1.73 15.22 -22.93
N VAL A 140 1.46 14.07 -22.29
CA VAL A 140 2.02 12.79 -22.70
C VAL A 140 1.14 12.22 -23.82
N LEU A 141 1.72 12.03 -25.00
CA LEU A 141 1.05 11.44 -26.16
C LEU A 141 1.20 9.92 -26.20
N VAL A 142 2.32 9.40 -25.68
CA VAL A 142 2.58 7.97 -25.52
C VAL A 142 3.24 7.78 -24.17
N ILE A 143 2.63 6.93 -23.33
CA ILE A 143 3.20 6.55 -22.03
C ILE A 143 4.39 5.63 -22.30
N GLY A 144 5.58 6.06 -21.88
CA GLY A 144 6.79 5.24 -21.93
C GLY A 144 6.96 4.42 -20.66
N TYR A 145 7.61 3.26 -20.79
CA TYR A 145 7.94 2.33 -19.71
C TYR A 145 9.13 1.45 -20.12
N ASP A 146 9.83 0.87 -19.13
CA ASP A 146 10.96 -0.02 -19.36
C ASP A 146 10.56 -1.50 -19.49
N GLU A 147 11.52 -2.38 -19.79
CA GLU A 147 11.30 -3.82 -19.91
C GLU A 147 10.80 -4.52 -18.62
N ASN A 148 10.83 -3.85 -17.46
CA ASN A 148 10.32 -4.35 -16.19
C ASN A 148 8.90 -3.85 -15.89
N GLY A 149 8.28 -3.10 -16.82
CA GLY A 149 6.96 -2.49 -16.60
C GLY A 149 6.99 -1.32 -15.62
N LYS A 150 8.13 -0.66 -15.42
CA LYS A 150 8.20 0.62 -14.71
C LYS A 150 7.93 1.76 -15.68
N ILE A 151 6.95 2.61 -15.33
CA ILE A 151 6.64 3.81 -16.10
C ILE A 151 7.83 4.77 -16.12
N SER A 152 8.03 5.45 -17.24
CA SER A 152 9.00 6.54 -17.33
C SER A 152 8.53 7.74 -16.51
N LYS A 153 9.44 8.35 -15.75
CA LYS A 153 9.19 9.65 -15.13
C LYS A 153 8.81 10.69 -16.19
N PHE A 154 7.73 11.42 -15.94
CA PHE A 154 7.26 12.46 -16.83
C PHE A 154 7.92 13.82 -16.59
N ASP A 155 7.86 14.69 -17.60
CA ASP A 155 8.25 16.09 -17.48
C ASP A 155 7.44 16.79 -16.38
N ALA A 156 8.08 17.67 -15.61
CA ALA A 156 7.45 18.35 -14.48
C ALA A 156 6.26 19.24 -14.87
N ARG A 157 6.12 19.60 -16.14
CA ARG A 157 5.03 20.41 -16.68
C ARG A 157 3.80 19.61 -17.12
N VAL A 158 3.86 18.28 -17.07
CA VAL A 158 2.76 17.44 -17.53
C VAL A 158 1.50 17.69 -16.71
N ASN A 159 0.40 17.99 -17.41
CA ASN A 159 -0.93 18.19 -16.85
C ASN A 159 -2.01 17.38 -17.60
N MET A 160 -1.61 16.52 -18.55
CA MET A 160 -2.49 15.62 -19.26
C MET A 160 -1.74 14.34 -19.66
N VAL A 161 -2.39 13.20 -19.46
CA VAL A 161 -1.91 11.87 -19.87
C VAL A 161 -2.94 11.18 -20.77
N PRO A 162 -2.58 10.11 -21.50
CA PRO A 162 -3.54 9.24 -22.17
C PRO A 162 -4.52 8.62 -21.16
N GLU A 163 -5.73 8.32 -21.62
CA GLU A 163 -6.79 7.77 -20.76
C GLU A 163 -6.51 6.33 -20.30
N GLU A 164 -5.81 5.56 -21.14
CA GLU A 164 -5.48 4.18 -20.88
C GLU A 164 -4.04 4.07 -20.37
N LEU A 165 -3.88 3.39 -19.23
CA LEU A 165 -2.58 2.97 -18.73
C LEU A 165 -2.22 1.61 -19.38
N PRO A 166 -1.06 1.48 -20.04
CA PRO A 166 -0.62 0.22 -20.62
C PRO A 166 -0.60 -0.92 -19.59
N GLU A 167 -1.07 -2.10 -19.98
CA GLU A 167 -1.22 -3.25 -19.07
C GLU A 167 0.12 -3.85 -18.63
N GLU A 168 1.19 -3.57 -19.39
CA GLU A 168 2.58 -3.92 -19.08
C GLU A 168 3.09 -3.18 -17.83
N ILE A 169 2.47 -2.04 -17.48
CA ILE A 169 2.91 -1.23 -16.35
C ILE A 169 2.43 -1.84 -15.04
N ILE A 170 3.40 -2.20 -14.21
CA ILE A 170 3.20 -2.69 -12.84
C ILE A 170 3.78 -1.74 -11.79
N SER A 171 4.55 -0.73 -12.20
CA SER A 171 5.17 0.24 -11.31
C SER A 171 4.95 1.66 -11.83
N LEU A 172 4.35 2.49 -10.97
CA LEU A 172 4.17 3.92 -11.18
C LEU A 172 5.30 4.76 -10.56
N ASP A 173 6.43 4.13 -10.28
CA ASP A 173 7.52 4.77 -9.56
C ASP A 173 8.01 6.03 -10.26
N ASP A 174 8.15 7.11 -9.49
CA ASP A 174 8.64 8.43 -9.94
C ASP A 174 7.79 9.13 -11.03
N ALA A 175 6.64 8.57 -11.46
CA ALA A 175 5.90 9.02 -12.65
C ALA A 175 5.66 10.54 -12.72
N PHE A 176 5.26 11.14 -11.60
CA PHE A 176 4.97 12.57 -11.45
C PHE A 176 5.89 13.25 -10.43
N ARG A 177 7.09 12.70 -10.20
CA ARG A 177 8.07 13.31 -9.31
C ARG A 177 8.48 14.71 -9.78
N ASN A 178 8.39 15.70 -8.90
CA ASN A 178 8.57 17.13 -9.12
C ASN A 178 7.49 17.77 -10.02
N ASN A 179 6.35 17.13 -10.25
CA ASN A 179 5.30 17.69 -11.10
C ASN A 179 4.70 18.97 -10.50
N GLY A 180 4.54 20.01 -11.32
CA GLY A 180 4.07 21.32 -10.89
C GLY A 180 2.55 21.50 -10.92
N SER A 181 1.81 20.55 -11.49
CA SER A 181 0.38 20.67 -11.77
C SER A 181 -0.47 20.39 -10.52
N THR A 182 -1.59 21.09 -10.39
CA THR A 182 -2.58 20.80 -9.34
C THR A 182 -3.42 19.58 -9.66
N THR A 183 -3.75 19.42 -10.94
CA THR A 183 -4.46 18.29 -11.53
C THR A 183 -3.79 17.85 -12.83
N ILE A 184 -3.92 16.57 -13.15
CA ILE A 184 -3.46 15.91 -14.36
C ILE A 184 -4.70 15.30 -15.01
N LYS A 185 -5.09 15.85 -16.16
CA LYS A 185 -6.23 15.39 -16.93
C LYS A 185 -6.06 13.93 -17.35
N ASN A 186 -7.14 13.16 -17.24
CA ASN A 186 -7.27 11.73 -17.53
C ASN A 186 -6.58 10.78 -16.55
N LEU A 187 -5.86 11.29 -15.53
CA LEU A 187 -5.23 10.44 -14.52
C LEU A 187 -6.25 9.61 -13.73
N ASP A 188 -7.45 10.15 -13.56
CA ASP A 188 -8.59 9.51 -12.91
C ASP A 188 -9.15 8.31 -13.70
N LYS A 189 -8.80 8.18 -14.99
CA LYS A 189 -9.24 7.10 -15.88
C LYS A 189 -8.33 5.87 -15.86
N TRP A 190 -7.13 5.99 -15.27
CA TRP A 190 -6.18 4.90 -15.22
C TRP A 190 -6.69 3.74 -14.36
N ASP A 191 -6.72 2.55 -14.97
CA ASP A 191 -6.90 1.31 -14.23
C ASP A 191 -5.58 0.94 -13.53
N THR A 192 -5.57 1.07 -12.21
CA THR A 192 -4.41 0.82 -11.35
C THR A 192 -4.38 -0.59 -10.75
N SER A 193 -5.28 -1.48 -11.16
CA SER A 193 -5.38 -2.85 -10.62
C SER A 193 -4.11 -3.69 -10.79
N ASN A 194 -3.26 -3.39 -11.78
CA ASN A 194 -1.99 -4.08 -12.00
C ASN A 194 -0.80 -3.49 -11.23
N ILE A 195 -1.00 -2.37 -10.50
CA ILE A 195 0.10 -1.63 -9.89
C ILE A 195 0.53 -2.28 -8.58
N VAL A 196 1.84 -2.53 -8.48
CA VAL A 196 2.51 -3.16 -7.34
C VAL A 196 3.40 -2.17 -6.59
N SER A 197 3.83 -1.09 -7.26
CA SER A 197 4.64 -0.03 -6.64
C SER A 197 4.18 1.35 -7.09
N MET A 198 4.09 2.27 -6.12
CA MET A 198 3.77 3.69 -6.31
C MET A 198 4.85 4.58 -5.67
N ARG A 199 6.08 4.07 -5.58
CA ARG A 199 7.16 4.73 -4.86
C ARG A 199 7.51 6.07 -5.49
N SER A 200 7.62 7.12 -4.68
CA SER A 200 7.98 8.46 -5.15
C SER A 200 7.08 9.03 -6.26
N MET A 201 5.88 8.48 -6.49
CA MET A 201 5.04 8.84 -7.64
C MET A 201 4.75 10.34 -7.72
N PHE A 202 4.45 10.99 -6.59
CA PHE A 202 4.20 12.42 -6.46
C PHE A 202 5.22 13.12 -5.53
N GLU A 203 6.42 12.56 -5.41
CA GLU A 203 7.50 13.18 -4.62
C GLU A 203 7.79 14.60 -5.14
N HIS A 204 7.83 15.59 -4.26
CA HIS A 204 7.95 17.03 -4.51
C HIS A 204 6.88 17.61 -5.46
N ALA A 205 5.74 16.96 -5.65
CA ALA A 205 4.61 17.50 -6.41
C ALA A 205 3.81 18.51 -5.55
N LYS A 206 4.44 19.66 -5.25
CA LYS A 206 4.01 20.58 -4.18
C LYS A 206 2.57 21.07 -4.28
N ASN A 207 2.04 21.19 -5.49
CA ASN A 207 0.71 21.73 -5.77
C ASN A 207 -0.35 20.63 -5.96
N PHE A 208 0.04 19.36 -6.02
CA PHE A 208 -0.85 18.26 -6.38
C PHE A 208 -1.87 18.00 -5.26
N ASN A 209 -3.15 17.94 -5.63
CA ASN A 209 -4.26 17.67 -4.71
C ASN A 209 -5.48 17.08 -5.43
N GLN A 210 -5.25 16.31 -6.50
CA GLN A 210 -6.31 15.67 -7.27
C GLN A 210 -6.88 14.46 -6.54
N ASP A 211 -8.19 14.22 -6.70
CA ASP A 211 -8.85 13.03 -6.17
C ASP A 211 -8.32 11.74 -6.84
N LEU A 212 -7.90 10.78 -6.01
CA LEU A 212 -7.38 9.46 -6.39
C LEU A 212 -8.22 8.32 -5.78
N SER A 213 -9.45 8.62 -5.34
CA SER A 213 -10.31 7.67 -4.62
C SER A 213 -10.78 6.48 -5.45
N ASN A 214 -10.73 6.57 -6.79
CA ASN A 214 -11.09 5.49 -7.72
C ASN A 214 -9.95 4.48 -7.95
N TRP A 215 -8.73 4.75 -7.46
CA TRP A 215 -7.61 3.86 -7.70
C TRP A 215 -7.70 2.55 -6.91
N ASN A 216 -7.41 1.44 -7.58
CA ASN A 216 -7.29 0.14 -6.96
C ASN A 216 -5.85 -0.05 -6.46
N THR A 217 -5.67 -0.07 -5.14
CA THR A 217 -4.37 -0.23 -4.49
C THR A 217 -4.15 -1.63 -3.92
N GLU A 218 -5.03 -2.60 -4.22
CA GLU A 218 -5.00 -3.91 -3.55
C GLU A 218 -3.72 -4.71 -3.77
N ASN A 219 -3.04 -4.51 -4.89
CA ASN A 219 -1.80 -5.20 -5.24
C ASN A 219 -0.54 -4.41 -4.86
N VAL A 220 -0.70 -3.17 -4.36
CA VAL A 220 0.43 -2.30 -4.05
C VAL A 220 1.16 -2.80 -2.80
N THR A 221 2.49 -2.90 -2.91
CA THR A 221 3.39 -3.34 -1.84
C THR A 221 4.33 -2.24 -1.36
N ASP A 222 4.61 -1.22 -2.18
CA ASP A 222 5.48 -0.08 -1.84
C ASP A 222 4.80 1.25 -2.17
N MET A 223 4.61 2.08 -1.14
CA MET A 223 4.11 3.46 -1.21
C MET A 223 5.15 4.46 -0.65
N SER A 224 6.41 4.06 -0.52
CA SER A 224 7.46 4.89 0.06
C SER A 224 7.61 6.19 -0.74
N TYR A 225 7.73 7.32 -0.03
CA TYR A 225 7.90 8.66 -0.60
C TYR A 225 6.78 9.12 -1.53
N MET A 226 5.65 8.41 -1.63
CA MET A 226 4.63 8.67 -2.65
C MET A 226 4.17 10.14 -2.69
N PHE A 227 4.01 10.78 -1.53
CA PHE A 227 3.63 12.19 -1.37
C PHE A 227 4.69 12.99 -0.58
N TYR A 228 5.96 12.57 -0.60
CA TYR A 228 7.04 13.31 0.08
C TYR A 228 7.12 14.74 -0.47
N ASP A 229 7.01 15.77 0.38
CA ASP A 229 6.97 17.19 0.02
C ASP A 229 5.89 17.56 -1.03
N ALA A 230 4.80 16.79 -1.09
CA ALA A 230 3.56 17.18 -1.76
C ALA A 230 2.77 18.13 -0.82
N SER A 231 3.33 19.32 -0.60
CA SER A 231 2.90 20.25 0.47
C SER A 231 1.40 20.57 0.53
N LYS A 232 0.69 20.60 -0.63
CA LYS A 232 -0.75 20.87 -0.75
C LYS A 232 -1.65 19.62 -0.76
N PHE A 233 -1.06 18.43 -0.71
CA PHE A 233 -1.82 17.19 -0.85
C PHE A 233 -2.66 16.92 0.39
N ASN A 234 -3.97 16.78 0.19
CA ASN A 234 -4.96 16.48 1.21
C ASN A 234 -6.21 15.80 0.62
N SER A 235 -6.08 15.12 -0.52
CA SER A 235 -7.18 14.40 -1.19
C SER A 235 -7.55 13.13 -0.44
N LYS A 236 -8.83 12.75 -0.45
CA LYS A 236 -9.35 11.58 0.28
C LYS A 236 -8.70 10.27 -0.20
N LEU A 237 -8.22 9.47 0.76
CA LEU A 237 -7.59 8.15 0.52
C LEU A 237 -8.30 6.99 1.25
N SER A 238 -9.51 7.22 1.77
CA SER A 238 -10.21 6.24 2.61
C SER A 238 -10.55 4.94 1.89
N ASN A 239 -10.69 4.95 0.56
CA ASN A 239 -11.07 3.74 -0.19
C ASN A 239 -9.88 2.84 -0.57
N TRP A 240 -8.66 3.25 -0.24
CA TRP A 240 -7.47 2.49 -0.59
C TRP A 240 -7.36 1.19 0.23
N LYS A 241 -7.03 0.11 -0.48
CA LYS A 241 -6.84 -1.24 0.05
C LYS A 241 -5.36 -1.45 0.36
N THR A 242 -4.97 -1.34 1.63
CA THR A 242 -3.56 -1.34 2.05
C THR A 242 -3.06 -2.67 2.64
N GLN A 243 -3.87 -3.74 2.59
CA GLN A 243 -3.55 -5.01 3.24
C GLN A 243 -2.26 -5.67 2.72
N ASN A 244 -1.81 -5.34 1.51
CA ASN A 244 -0.59 -5.89 0.91
C ASN A 244 0.62 -4.94 0.98
N VAL A 245 0.42 -3.71 1.48
CA VAL A 245 1.49 -2.71 1.57
C VAL A 245 2.50 -3.12 2.66
N LYS A 246 3.77 -3.12 2.29
CA LYS A 246 4.91 -3.41 3.18
C LYS A 246 5.72 -2.17 3.51
N GLN A 247 5.86 -1.24 2.57
CA GLN A 247 6.72 -0.06 2.71
C GLN A 247 5.90 1.23 2.61
N MET A 248 5.97 2.06 3.65
CA MET A 248 5.34 3.39 3.72
C MET A 248 6.35 4.45 4.19
N ARG A 249 7.65 4.23 3.97
CA ARG A 249 8.69 5.16 4.43
C ARG A 249 8.46 6.55 3.84
N SER A 250 8.45 7.58 4.69
CA SER A 250 8.35 8.99 4.26
C SER A 250 7.16 9.30 3.35
N MET A 251 6.08 8.50 3.35
CA MET A 251 4.99 8.65 2.38
C MET A 251 4.35 10.05 2.42
N PHE A 252 4.16 10.62 3.62
CA PHE A 252 3.59 11.96 3.83
C PHE A 252 4.59 12.93 4.49
N GLN A 253 5.88 12.62 4.42
CA GLN A 253 6.88 13.54 4.96
C GLN A 253 6.77 14.90 4.24
N GLU A 254 6.77 16.01 4.96
CA GLU A 254 6.59 17.39 4.45
C GLU A 254 5.28 17.64 3.65
N ALA A 255 4.31 16.71 3.69
CA ALA A 255 2.96 16.93 3.17
C ALA A 255 2.15 17.80 4.16
N LYS A 256 2.49 19.09 4.21
CA LYS A 256 2.07 20.02 5.28
C LYS A 256 0.57 20.10 5.48
N GLU A 257 -0.23 20.06 4.43
CA GLU A 257 -1.70 20.16 4.50
C GLU A 257 -2.41 18.81 4.71
N PHE A 258 -1.67 17.69 4.71
CA PHE A 258 -2.28 16.37 4.80
C PHE A 258 -2.92 16.15 6.17
N ASN A 259 -4.24 15.91 6.17
CA ASN A 259 -5.03 15.64 7.37
C ASN A 259 -6.25 14.75 7.05
N GLN A 260 -6.10 13.81 6.12
CA GLN A 260 -7.19 12.89 5.76
C GLN A 260 -7.27 11.70 6.71
N ASP A 261 -8.50 11.21 6.90
CA ASP A 261 -8.74 10.01 7.71
C ASP A 261 -8.28 8.76 6.95
N ILE A 262 -7.27 8.11 7.53
CA ILE A 262 -6.65 6.85 7.08
C ILE A 262 -6.70 5.79 8.18
N SER A 263 -7.58 5.98 9.17
CA SER A 263 -7.75 5.07 10.31
C SER A 263 -8.24 3.68 9.89
N ASN A 264 -8.85 3.55 8.71
CA ASN A 264 -9.37 2.30 8.18
C ASN A 264 -8.35 1.48 7.39
N TRP A 265 -7.13 1.99 7.18
CA TRP A 265 -6.08 1.26 6.48
C TRP A 265 -5.65 0.00 7.24
N ASN A 266 -5.52 -1.12 6.52
CA ASN A 266 -5.03 -2.37 7.06
C ASN A 266 -3.50 -2.43 6.99
N THR A 267 -2.84 -2.12 8.09
CA THR A 267 -1.37 -2.04 8.16
C THR A 267 -0.69 -3.32 8.65
N ILE A 268 -1.40 -4.46 8.70
CA ILE A 268 -0.90 -5.71 9.30
C ILE A 268 0.38 -6.26 8.67
N ASN A 269 0.62 -5.94 7.39
CA ASN A 269 1.79 -6.37 6.62
C ASN A 269 2.85 -5.27 6.47
N VAL A 270 2.63 -4.09 7.02
CA VAL A 270 3.59 -2.98 6.95
C VAL A 270 4.82 -3.29 7.81
N GLU A 271 5.99 -3.17 7.20
CA GLU A 271 7.30 -3.44 7.81
C GLU A 271 8.07 -2.14 8.07
N ASN A 272 7.77 -1.05 7.34
CA ASN A 272 8.52 0.20 7.39
C ASN A 272 7.61 1.43 7.32
N VAL A 273 7.65 2.25 8.38
CA VAL A 273 6.91 3.53 8.52
C VAL A 273 7.83 4.68 8.94
N LYS A 274 9.14 4.53 8.72
CA LYS A 274 10.13 5.56 9.07
C LYS A 274 9.74 6.91 8.46
N SER A 275 9.78 7.97 9.26
CA SER A 275 9.45 9.34 8.83
C SER A 275 8.07 9.51 8.18
N MET A 276 7.11 8.60 8.37
CA MET A 276 5.82 8.57 7.65
C MET A 276 5.12 9.95 7.59
N PHE A 277 5.04 10.65 8.72
CA PHE A 277 4.39 11.96 8.88
C PHE A 277 5.37 13.05 9.33
N GLN A 278 6.66 12.87 9.07
CA GLN A 278 7.65 13.87 9.47
C GLN A 278 7.34 15.22 8.79
N ASP A 279 7.17 16.28 9.57
CA ASP A 279 6.82 17.64 9.14
C ASP A 279 5.47 17.74 8.37
N ALA A 280 4.58 16.74 8.52
CA ALA A 280 3.17 16.81 8.14
C ALA A 280 2.39 17.63 9.18
N THR A 281 2.61 18.95 9.18
CA THR A 281 2.28 19.82 10.30
C THR A 281 0.80 19.84 10.69
N GLN A 282 -0.13 19.62 9.74
CA GLN A 282 -1.58 19.60 9.99
C GLN A 282 -2.15 18.22 10.33
N PHE A 283 -1.34 17.15 10.27
CA PHE A 283 -1.86 15.80 10.47
C PHE A 283 -2.32 15.59 11.93
N ASN A 284 -3.62 15.32 12.10
CA ASN A 284 -4.22 15.09 13.41
C ASN A 284 -5.44 14.14 13.29
N LYS A 285 -5.22 12.97 12.69
CA LYS A 285 -6.24 11.91 12.59
C LYS A 285 -5.88 10.69 13.44
N PRO A 286 -6.89 9.95 13.94
CA PRO A 286 -6.65 8.78 14.76
C PRO A 286 -6.00 7.66 13.94
N LEU A 287 -5.11 6.92 14.59
CA LEU A 287 -4.39 5.77 14.05
C LEU A 287 -4.51 4.54 14.97
N SER A 288 -5.48 4.53 15.88
CA SER A 288 -5.66 3.48 16.90
C SER A 288 -5.88 2.07 16.32
N ASN A 289 -6.43 1.97 15.10
CA ASN A 289 -6.69 0.71 14.41
C ASN A 289 -5.46 0.15 13.66
N TRP A 290 -4.38 0.93 13.54
CA TRP A 290 -3.19 0.46 12.84
C TRP A 290 -2.50 -0.66 13.61
N ASN A 291 -2.09 -1.71 12.89
CA ASN A 291 -1.41 -2.87 13.43
C ASN A 291 0.02 -2.95 12.89
N LEU A 292 0.97 -2.43 13.67
CA LEU A 292 2.38 -2.38 13.30
C LEU A 292 3.19 -3.59 13.79
N LYS A 293 2.58 -4.78 13.84
CA LYS A 293 3.21 -5.99 14.43
C LYS A 293 4.55 -6.37 13.80
N ASN A 294 4.79 -6.00 12.53
CA ASN A 294 6.02 -6.32 11.79
C ASN A 294 7.05 -5.16 11.78
N VAL A 295 6.72 -4.00 12.35
CA VAL A 295 7.59 -2.82 12.36
C VAL A 295 8.59 -2.90 13.51
N LYS A 296 9.88 -2.73 13.18
CA LYS A 296 10.99 -2.71 14.16
C LYS A 296 11.49 -1.30 14.51
N VAL A 297 11.24 -0.34 13.62
CA VAL A 297 11.80 1.02 13.69
C VAL A 297 10.68 2.03 13.47
N LEU A 298 10.50 2.93 14.43
CA LEU A 298 9.49 4.00 14.43
C LEU A 298 10.14 5.39 14.39
N ASP A 299 11.40 5.47 13.99
CA ASP A 299 12.16 6.70 14.07
C ASP A 299 11.56 7.81 13.18
N HIS A 300 11.55 9.02 13.72
CA HIS A 300 11.03 10.24 13.08
C HIS A 300 9.56 10.19 12.64
N MET A 301 8.77 9.17 12.98
CA MET A 301 7.43 8.96 12.40
C MET A 301 6.50 10.18 12.47
N PHE A 302 6.53 10.94 13.57
CA PHE A 302 5.77 12.17 13.80
C PHE A 302 6.68 13.37 14.10
N HIS A 303 7.96 13.32 13.70
CA HIS A 303 8.90 14.44 13.89
C HIS A 303 8.31 15.70 13.24
N GLY A 304 8.04 16.76 14.00
CA GLY A 304 7.53 18.02 13.49
C GLY A 304 6.05 18.01 13.08
N ALA A 305 5.31 16.93 13.34
CA ALA A 305 3.85 16.89 13.18
C ALA A 305 3.19 17.71 14.31
N SER A 306 3.28 19.04 14.22
CA SER A 306 3.02 19.97 15.32
C SER A 306 1.59 19.93 15.86
N GLU A 307 0.61 19.59 15.01
CA GLU A 307 -0.80 19.50 15.37
C GLU A 307 -1.23 18.09 15.84
N PHE A 308 -0.36 17.09 15.74
CA PHE A 308 -0.73 15.71 16.05
C PHE A 308 -1.02 15.53 17.54
N ASN A 309 -2.27 15.26 17.87
CA ASN A 309 -2.75 14.95 19.23
C ASN A 309 -3.96 14.02 19.17
N SER A 310 -3.90 12.99 18.34
CA SER A 310 -4.97 12.01 18.13
C SER A 310 -4.56 10.62 18.63
N ASP A 311 -5.56 9.77 18.88
CA ASP A 311 -5.33 8.42 19.40
C ASP A 311 -4.42 7.64 18.46
N ILE A 312 -3.39 7.01 19.01
CA ILE A 312 -2.32 6.34 18.27
C ILE A 312 -2.40 4.82 18.46
N PHE A 313 -1.81 4.08 17.52
CA PHE A 313 -1.70 2.61 17.57
C PHE A 313 -1.03 2.12 18.86
N LYS A 314 -1.27 0.85 19.18
CA LYS A 314 -0.61 0.13 20.27
C LYS A 314 0.68 -0.54 19.79
N ILE A 315 1.62 -0.77 20.70
CA ILE A 315 2.87 -1.50 20.42
C ILE A 315 3.00 -2.64 21.43
N ASN A 316 2.66 -3.86 21.03
CA ASN A 316 2.67 -5.04 21.90
C ASN A 316 3.52 -6.21 21.35
N ASN A 317 4.30 -5.96 20.30
CA ASN A 317 4.98 -7.00 19.53
C ASN A 317 6.38 -7.36 20.07
N ASN A 318 6.93 -6.61 21.03
CA ASN A 318 8.27 -6.80 21.58
C ASN A 318 9.38 -6.90 20.51
N ILE A 319 9.23 -6.23 19.37
CA ILE A 319 10.27 -6.19 18.33
C ILE A 319 10.74 -4.78 17.98
N VAL A 320 10.08 -3.73 18.50
CA VAL A 320 10.51 -2.35 18.25
C VAL A 320 11.81 -2.08 19.01
N THR A 321 12.84 -1.65 18.27
CA THR A 321 14.19 -1.40 18.81
C THR A 321 14.61 0.07 18.77
N ASP A 322 13.96 0.89 17.92
CA ASP A 322 14.31 2.30 17.74
C ASP A 322 13.05 3.18 17.66
N MET A 323 12.96 4.15 18.57
CA MET A 323 11.90 5.18 18.63
C MET A 323 12.50 6.60 18.61
N SER A 324 13.73 6.74 18.13
CA SER A 324 14.42 8.02 18.13
C SER A 324 13.67 9.06 17.30
N TYR A 325 13.57 10.26 17.86
CA TYR A 325 12.94 11.43 17.25
C TYR A 325 11.46 11.25 16.89
N MET A 326 10.78 10.20 17.38
CA MET A 326 9.44 9.84 16.95
C MET A 326 8.43 10.99 17.10
N PHE A 327 8.46 11.74 18.21
CA PHE A 327 7.63 12.92 18.47
C PHE A 327 8.46 14.21 18.63
N TYR A 328 9.66 14.24 18.04
CA TYR A 328 10.51 15.42 18.09
C TYR A 328 9.78 16.63 17.50
N LYS A 329 9.57 17.69 18.28
CA LYS A 329 8.80 18.89 17.95
C LYS A 329 7.33 18.64 17.57
N ALA A 330 6.74 17.51 17.96
CA ALA A 330 5.29 17.31 17.91
C ALA A 330 4.63 18.08 19.08
N THR A 331 4.54 19.41 18.93
CA THR A 331 4.33 20.34 20.05
C THR A 331 3.06 20.10 20.87
N LYS A 332 1.98 19.65 20.23
CA LYS A 332 0.67 19.40 20.87
C LYS A 332 0.47 17.95 21.32
N PHE A 333 1.42 17.06 21.06
CA PHE A 333 1.23 15.64 21.32
C PHE A 333 1.12 15.37 22.83
N ASN A 334 -0.04 14.87 23.27
CA ASN A 334 -0.29 14.54 24.67
C ASN A 334 -1.27 13.37 24.81
N LYS A 335 -1.09 12.32 23.99
CA LYS A 335 -1.94 11.11 24.00
C LYS A 335 -1.27 9.94 24.71
N SER A 336 -2.09 9.17 25.42
CA SER A 336 -1.64 8.01 26.19
C SER A 336 -0.93 6.99 25.29
N LEU A 337 0.14 6.38 25.81
CA LEU A 337 1.01 5.45 25.10
C LEU A 337 0.99 4.08 25.79
N ASP A 338 0.03 3.25 25.40
CA ASP A 338 -0.10 1.85 25.85
C ASP A 338 0.88 0.95 25.07
N TRP A 339 2.18 1.13 25.32
CA TRP A 339 3.28 0.54 24.56
C TRP A 339 4.19 -0.32 25.44
N ASN A 340 4.56 -1.49 24.93
CA ASN A 340 5.67 -2.27 25.44
C ASN A 340 6.98 -1.81 24.78
N VAL A 341 7.83 -1.17 25.57
CA VAL A 341 9.13 -0.62 25.12
C VAL A 341 10.34 -1.45 25.58
N SER A 342 10.12 -2.66 26.11
CA SER A 342 11.17 -3.51 26.72
C SER A 342 12.32 -3.90 25.81
N LYS A 343 12.16 -3.79 24.48
CA LYS A 343 13.22 -4.05 23.47
C LYS A 343 13.78 -2.79 22.82
N VAL A 344 13.26 -1.62 23.17
CA VAL A 344 13.75 -0.35 22.62
C VAL A 344 15.15 -0.10 23.15
N THR A 345 16.08 0.18 22.25
CA THR A 345 17.49 0.47 22.57
C THR A 345 17.85 1.94 22.35
N ASN A 346 17.07 2.66 21.54
CA ASN A 346 17.31 4.06 21.18
C ASN A 346 16.03 4.89 21.36
N MET A 347 16.08 5.88 22.26
CA MET A 347 15.01 6.85 22.53
C MET A 347 15.49 8.30 22.36
N ASN A 348 16.56 8.52 21.59
CA ASN A 348 17.13 9.85 21.37
C ASN A 348 16.07 10.83 20.87
N GLY A 349 15.94 11.97 21.55
CA GLY A 349 15.05 13.05 21.15
C GLY A 349 13.57 12.66 21.00
N MET A 350 13.13 11.53 21.54
CA MET A 350 11.79 10.98 21.27
C MET A 350 10.68 12.00 21.54
N PHE A 351 10.78 12.81 22.60
CA PHE A 351 9.82 13.85 22.97
C PHE A 351 10.43 15.25 23.00
N TYR A 352 11.60 15.46 22.37
CA TYR A 352 12.25 16.77 22.35
C TYR A 352 11.26 17.82 21.83
N GLY A 353 11.02 18.89 22.57
CA GLY A 353 10.11 19.96 22.14
C GLY A 353 8.65 19.54 21.97
N ALA A 354 8.24 18.35 22.41
CA ALA A 354 6.83 17.97 22.54
C ALA A 354 6.22 18.66 23.77
N ARG A 355 6.04 19.97 23.67
CA ARG A 355 5.79 20.88 24.81
C ARG A 355 4.63 20.47 25.70
N ASP A 356 3.58 19.89 25.11
CA ASP A 356 2.36 19.51 25.81
C ASP A 356 2.40 18.10 26.42
N PHE A 357 3.42 17.30 26.10
CA PHE A 357 3.48 15.91 26.51
C PHE A 357 3.67 15.77 28.04
N ASN A 358 2.70 15.14 28.70
CA ASN A 358 2.77 14.82 30.13
C ASN A 358 2.03 13.52 30.47
N GLN A 359 2.01 12.55 29.56
CA GLN A 359 1.29 11.30 29.75
C GLN A 359 2.06 10.31 30.62
N ASN A 360 1.33 9.50 31.38
CA ASN A 360 1.90 8.52 32.29
C ASN A 360 2.68 7.44 31.53
N ILE A 361 4.00 7.42 31.75
CA ILE A 361 4.96 6.43 31.23
C ILE A 361 5.73 5.74 32.36
N THR A 362 5.20 5.80 33.58
CA THR A 362 5.86 5.26 34.80
C THR A 362 6.09 3.74 34.71
N ASN A 363 5.22 3.03 33.98
CA ASN A 363 5.27 1.58 33.83
C ASN A 363 6.14 1.10 32.66
N TRP A 364 6.82 1.99 31.94
CA TRP A 364 7.69 1.59 30.84
C TRP A 364 8.93 0.84 31.32
N ASP A 365 9.16 -0.35 30.76
CA ASP A 365 10.41 -1.07 30.93
C ASP A 365 11.48 -0.52 29.98
N VAL A 366 12.34 0.36 30.49
CA VAL A 366 13.43 0.99 29.74
C VAL A 366 14.78 0.28 29.93
N SER A 367 14.80 -0.92 30.50
CA SER A 367 16.04 -1.63 30.86
C SER A 367 16.95 -1.96 29.66
N SER A 368 16.39 -2.06 28.45
CA SER A 368 17.17 -2.28 27.21
C SER A 368 17.70 -0.99 26.56
N VAL A 369 17.29 0.19 27.04
CA VAL A 369 17.64 1.46 26.41
C VAL A 369 19.12 1.77 26.63
N LYS A 370 19.82 2.10 25.54
CA LYS A 370 21.24 2.50 25.53
C LYS A 370 21.40 4.01 25.48
N SER A 371 20.48 4.72 24.84
CA SER A 371 20.59 6.16 24.60
C SER A 371 19.26 6.87 24.80
N MET A 372 19.27 7.91 25.63
CA MET A 372 18.13 8.81 25.93
C MET A 372 18.52 10.28 25.70
N LYS A 373 19.51 10.52 24.83
CA LYS A 373 20.02 11.85 24.52
C LYS A 373 18.86 12.78 24.12
N SER A 374 18.75 13.89 24.83
CA SER A 374 17.74 14.93 24.60
C SER A 374 16.27 14.45 24.63
N MET A 375 15.97 13.28 25.21
CA MET A 375 14.65 12.64 25.12
C MET A 375 13.50 13.56 25.53
N PHE A 376 13.65 14.33 26.61
CA PHE A 376 12.67 15.28 27.14
C PHE A 376 13.17 16.74 27.10
N SER A 377 14.18 17.04 26.28
CA SER A 377 14.67 18.42 26.15
C SER A 377 13.56 19.31 25.59
N GLU A 378 13.32 20.47 26.19
CA GLU A 378 12.23 21.40 25.81
C GLU A 378 10.80 20.80 25.90
N THR A 379 10.61 19.69 26.61
CA THR A 379 9.28 19.11 26.92
C THR A 379 8.67 19.81 28.14
N SER A 380 8.21 21.04 27.96
CA SER A 380 7.90 21.98 29.04
C SER A 380 6.96 21.46 30.14
N LEU A 381 5.93 20.67 29.80
CA LEU A 381 4.92 20.20 30.75
C LEU A 381 5.20 18.83 31.37
N PHE A 382 6.24 18.11 30.94
CA PHE A 382 6.52 16.76 31.42
C PHE A 382 6.93 16.77 32.90
N ASN A 383 6.20 16.03 33.75
CA ASN A 383 6.48 15.93 35.19
C ASN A 383 6.00 14.61 35.84
N GLN A 384 6.07 13.51 35.09
CA GLN A 384 5.64 12.18 35.55
C GLN A 384 6.68 11.50 36.46
N ASP A 385 6.21 10.64 37.38
CA ASP A 385 7.07 9.94 38.35
C ASP A 385 7.82 8.75 37.72
N ILE A 386 8.97 9.02 37.11
CA ILE A 386 9.83 8.02 36.46
C ILE A 386 10.96 7.49 37.37
N LYS A 387 10.87 7.67 38.70
CA LYS A 387 11.91 7.21 39.64
C LYS A 387 12.17 5.70 39.56
N GLY A 388 11.16 4.93 39.15
CA GLY A 388 11.21 3.47 39.06
C GLY A 388 11.87 2.91 37.80
N TRP A 389 12.28 3.75 36.85
CA TRP A 389 12.93 3.30 35.62
C TRP A 389 14.29 2.64 35.88
N ASN A 390 14.52 1.46 35.30
CA ASN A 390 15.85 0.85 35.27
C ASN A 390 16.68 1.42 34.11
N VAL A 391 17.60 2.33 34.43
CA VAL A 391 18.47 3.01 33.44
C VAL A 391 19.90 2.47 33.42
N GLU A 392 20.17 1.29 34.00
CA GLU A 392 21.54 0.78 34.21
C GLU A 392 22.34 0.53 32.93
N ASN A 393 21.66 0.39 31.79
CA ASN A 393 22.25 0.13 30.48
C ASN A 393 22.39 1.40 29.62
N VAL A 394 21.91 2.55 30.09
CA VAL A 394 22.01 3.81 29.36
C VAL A 394 23.45 4.33 29.44
N THR A 395 24.00 4.69 28.28
CA THR A 395 25.36 5.25 28.14
C THR A 395 25.35 6.74 27.78
N ASP A 396 24.25 7.26 27.23
CA ASP A 396 24.11 8.65 26.80
C ASP A 396 22.80 9.27 27.30
N MET A 397 22.94 10.30 28.15
CA MET A 397 21.87 11.13 28.71
C MET A 397 22.15 12.63 28.47
N GLU A 398 22.97 13.00 27.48
CA GLU A 398 23.21 14.41 27.18
C GLU A 398 21.88 15.13 26.96
N GLN A 399 21.70 16.28 27.60
CA GLN A 399 20.52 17.13 27.44
C GLN A 399 19.16 16.45 27.75
N MET A 400 19.13 15.31 28.45
CA MET A 400 17.90 14.52 28.61
C MET A 400 16.68 15.34 29.08
N PHE A 401 16.88 16.28 30.02
CA PHE A 401 15.86 17.20 30.53
C PHE A 401 16.28 18.68 30.37
N GLN A 402 17.09 18.99 29.35
CA GLN A 402 17.52 20.36 29.10
C GLN A 402 16.30 21.24 28.79
N LYS A 403 16.08 22.31 29.55
CA LYS A 403 14.90 23.18 29.43
C LYS A 403 13.54 22.45 29.59
N ALA A 404 13.48 21.29 30.25
CA ALA A 404 12.22 20.66 30.67
C ALA A 404 11.67 21.40 31.91
N LEU A 405 10.92 22.48 31.67
CA LEU A 405 10.60 23.50 32.70
C LEU A 405 9.88 22.94 33.93
N SER A 406 8.97 21.98 33.76
CA SER A 406 8.17 21.43 34.86
C SER A 406 8.81 20.24 35.58
N PHE A 407 9.85 19.62 34.99
CA PHE A 407 10.40 18.37 35.50
C PHE A 407 11.32 18.62 36.70
N ASN A 408 10.88 18.20 37.89
CA ASN A 408 11.68 18.29 39.12
C ASN A 408 11.46 17.07 40.05
N ARG A 409 11.20 15.89 39.48
CA ARG A 409 11.04 14.65 40.26
C ARG A 409 12.38 14.13 40.77
N ASP A 410 12.35 13.53 41.96
CA ASP A 410 13.52 12.89 42.54
C ASP A 410 13.84 11.57 41.79
N ILE A 411 14.94 11.60 41.05
CA ILE A 411 15.53 10.46 40.34
C ILE A 411 16.97 10.22 40.79
N SER A 412 17.35 10.73 41.96
CA SER A 412 18.70 10.62 42.53
C SER A 412 19.16 9.17 42.71
N ASN A 413 18.22 8.24 42.85
CA ASN A 413 18.45 6.80 43.02
C ASN A 413 18.74 6.04 41.72
N TRP A 414 18.68 6.67 40.55
CA TRP A 414 18.99 6.00 39.29
C TRP A 414 20.43 5.47 39.23
N ASN A 415 20.60 4.22 38.78
CA ASN A 415 21.91 3.61 38.58
C ASN A 415 22.54 4.11 37.26
N VAL A 416 23.32 5.19 37.32
CA VAL A 416 23.92 5.87 36.15
C VAL A 416 25.40 5.53 35.92
N LYS A 417 25.90 4.40 36.44
CA LYS A 417 27.34 4.05 36.38
C LYS A 417 27.89 3.86 34.96
N LYS A 418 27.03 3.45 34.02
CA LYS A 418 27.41 3.26 32.60
C LYS A 418 27.23 4.53 31.76
N VAL A 419 26.70 5.62 32.33
CA VAL A 419 26.49 6.87 31.60
C VAL A 419 27.83 7.57 31.40
N GLU A 420 28.26 7.66 30.15
CA GLU A 420 29.51 8.29 29.73
C GLU A 420 29.30 9.73 29.27
N LYS A 421 28.10 10.05 28.75
CA LYS A 421 27.76 11.38 28.23
C LYS A 421 26.53 11.92 28.95
N TYR A 422 26.69 13.03 29.66
CA TYR A 422 25.63 13.63 30.50
C TYR A 422 25.71 15.17 30.53
N ALA A 423 26.38 15.77 29.55
CA ALA A 423 26.50 17.22 29.45
C ALA A 423 25.11 17.87 29.35
N ASN A 424 24.92 18.97 30.08
CA ASN A 424 23.66 19.72 30.11
C ASN A 424 22.43 18.85 30.47
N PHE A 425 22.58 17.84 31.33
CA PHE A 425 21.48 16.92 31.70
C PHE A 425 20.17 17.65 32.05
N SER A 426 20.24 18.66 32.93
CA SER A 426 19.13 19.57 33.24
C SER A 426 19.64 20.85 33.89
N ILE A 427 19.08 21.99 33.48
CA ILE A 427 19.31 23.31 34.11
C ILE A 427 18.23 23.71 35.13
N HIS A 428 17.07 23.04 35.16
CA HIS A 428 15.94 23.41 36.03
C HIS A 428 15.77 22.48 37.24
N MET A 429 16.20 21.23 37.15
CA MET A 429 16.08 20.29 38.27
C MET A 429 16.92 20.76 39.47
N ASN A 430 16.37 20.55 40.66
CA ASN A 430 17.12 20.62 41.91
C ASN A 430 18.29 19.65 41.88
N ASN A 431 19.46 20.08 42.37
CA ASN A 431 20.66 19.23 42.34
C ASN A 431 20.51 17.95 43.18
N GLU A 432 19.74 17.98 44.27
CA GLU A 432 19.46 16.81 45.12
C GLU A 432 18.61 15.75 44.43
N HIS A 433 17.78 16.16 43.46
CA HIS A 433 16.93 15.25 42.68
C HIS A 433 17.66 14.63 41.48
N LYS A 434 18.87 15.10 41.15
CA LYS A 434 19.66 14.60 40.00
C LYS A 434 20.42 13.32 40.37
N PRO A 435 20.61 12.39 39.42
CA PRO A 435 21.52 11.26 39.60
C PRO A 435 22.96 11.74 39.79
N LYS A 436 23.76 10.97 40.53
CA LYS A 436 25.19 11.24 40.73
C LYS A 436 26.02 10.62 39.62
N PHE A 437 26.29 11.39 38.57
CA PHE A 437 27.13 10.98 37.44
C PHE A 437 28.62 10.87 37.81
N GLY A 438 29.38 10.06 37.07
CA GLY A 438 30.85 9.99 37.18
C GLY A 438 31.40 9.24 38.40
N GLN A 439 30.55 8.68 39.27
CA GLN A 439 30.99 7.86 40.40
C GLN A 439 31.33 6.43 39.92
N LYS A 440 32.63 6.14 39.74
CA LYS A 440 33.12 4.76 39.59
C LYS A 440 33.22 4.11 40.97
N LYS A 441 32.74 2.88 41.11
CA LYS A 441 32.94 2.07 42.34
C LYS A 441 34.40 1.67 42.48
#